data_AF-A0A9D6F2S4-F1
#
_entry.id   AF-A0A9D6F2S4-F1
#
_cell.length_a   1.000
_cell.length_b   1.000
_cell.length_c   1.000
_cell.angle_alpha   90.00
_cell.angle_beta   90.00
_cell.angle_gamma   90.00
#
_symmetry.space_group_name_H-M   'P 1'
#
loop_
_entity.id
_entity.type
_entity.pdbx_description
1 polymer ?
#
loop_
_entity_poly.entity_id
_entity_poly.type
_entity_poly.pdbx_seq_one_letter_code
_entity_poly.pdbx_strand_id
1 'polypeptide(L)' 'MERRHYPSYLTDVQWQIIQSLIPAPSTVGAPQRIDRRAIINGILYVNRTGCQWRA' A
#
# COMPACT_ATOMS: atom_id res chain seq x y z
N MET A 1 -13.21 2.55 -12.61
CA MET A 1 -12.31 3.64 -12.20
C MET A 1 -10.90 3.10 -12.24
N GLU A 2 -10.09 3.57 -13.20
CA GLU A 2 -8.69 3.19 -13.30
C GLU A 2 -7.93 3.75 -12.09
N ARG A 3 -7.19 2.90 -11.38
CA ARG A 3 -6.40 3.35 -10.22
C ARG A 3 -5.21 4.12 -10.74
N ARG A 4 -5.10 5.41 -10.38
CA ARG A 4 -3.96 6.24 -10.73
C ARG A 4 -2.68 5.66 -10.11
N HIS A 5 -1.74 5.27 -10.97
CA HIS A 5 -0.48 4.68 -10.54
C HIS A 5 0.52 5.81 -10.25
N TYR A 6 0.90 5.99 -8.98
CA TYR A 6 1.89 6.99 -8.63
C TYR A 6 3.32 6.43 -8.80
N PRO A 7 4.32 7.28 -9.08
CA PRO A 7 5.72 6.84 -9.17
C PRO A 7 6.26 6.16 -7.89
N SER A 8 5.61 6.40 -6.75
CA SER A 8 5.94 5.78 -5.46
C SER A 8 5.37 4.36 -5.28
N TYR A 9 4.63 3.83 -6.26
CA TYR A 9 4.04 2.50 -6.17
C TYR A 9 5.10 1.43 -6.35
N LEU A 10 4.93 0.36 -5.56
CA LEU A 10 5.82 -0.79 -5.62
C LEU A 10 5.61 -1.58 -6.91
N THR A 11 6.71 -2.00 -7.52
CA THR A 11 6.71 -3.08 -8.52
C THR A 11 6.33 -4.41 -7.87
N ASP A 12 5.97 -5.42 -8.66
CA ASP A 12 5.60 -6.74 -8.14
C ASP A 12 6.76 -7.41 -7.39
N VAL A 13 8.00 -7.25 -7.89
CA VAL A 13 9.21 -7.79 -7.25
C VAL A 13 9.44 -7.14 -5.89
N GLN A 14 9.33 -5.81 -5.79
CA GLN A 14 9.45 -5.12 -4.50
C GLN A 14 8.32 -5.52 -3.54
N TRP A 15 7.11 -5.71 -4.07
CA TRP A 15 5.97 -6.16 -3.27
C TRP A 15 6.18 -7.57 -2.70
N GLN A 16 6.84 -8.49 -3.42
CA GLN A 16 7.19 -9.82 -2.91
C GLN A 16 8.08 -9.77 -1.66
N ILE A 17 9.01 -8.84 -1.60
CA ILE A 17 9.90 -8.67 -0.43
C ILE A 17 9.11 -8.07 0.74
N ILE A 18 8.27 -7.08 0.47
CA ILE A 18 7.53 -6.39 1.55
C ILE A 18 6.41 -7.26 2.11
N GLN A 19 5.66 -7.97 1.26
CA GLN A 19 4.49 -8.75 1.70
C GLN A 19 4.86 -9.83 2.73
N SER A 20 6.06 -10.43 2.62
CA SER A 20 6.53 -11.45 3.57
C SER A 20 6.80 -10.89 4.96
N LEU A 21 6.96 -9.57 5.10
CA LEU A 21 7.19 -8.90 6.37
C LEU A 21 5.88 -8.46 7.06
N ILE A 22 4.74 -8.52 6.35
CA ILE A 22 3.46 -8.06 6.89
C ILE A 22 2.78 -9.24 7.61
N PRO A 23 2.47 -9.13 8.92
CA PRO A 23 1.86 -10.22 9.69
C PRO A 23 0.49 -10.58 9.13
N ALA A 24 0.07 -11.84 9.17
CA ALA A 24 -1.23 -12.27 8.63
C ALA A 24 -2.43 -11.44 9.15
N PRO A 25 -3.54 -11.34 8.39
CA PRO A 25 -4.72 -10.60 8.85
C PRO A 25 -5.20 -11.12 10.21
N SER A 26 -5.60 -10.19 11.08
CA SER A 26 -6.21 -10.54 12.37
C SER A 26 -7.51 -11.32 12.17
N THR A 27 -7.72 -12.35 12.98
CA THR A 27 -8.99 -13.10 13.06
C THR A 27 -10.00 -12.44 14.00
N VAL A 28 -9.56 -11.47 14.80
CA VAL A 28 -10.38 -10.72 15.76
C VAL A 28 -10.52 -9.26 15.35
N GLY A 29 -11.66 -8.66 15.67
CA GLY A 29 -11.97 -7.27 15.32
C GLY A 29 -12.57 -7.11 13.91
N ALA A 30 -12.51 -5.89 13.38
CA ALA A 30 -13.06 -5.61 12.06
C ALA A 30 -12.26 -6.35 10.97
N PRO A 31 -12.93 -7.05 10.04
CA PRO A 31 -12.24 -7.78 8.98
C PRO A 31 -11.47 -6.81 8.09
N GLN A 32 -10.28 -7.23 7.66
CA GLN A 32 -9.47 -6.41 6.76
C GLN A 32 -10.10 -6.40 5.35
N ARG A 33 -10.73 -5.28 4.98
CA ARG A 33 -11.40 -5.11 3.67
C ARG A 33 -10.52 -4.52 2.59
N ILE A 34 -9.46 -3.81 2.98
CA ILE A 34 -8.58 -3.10 2.08
C ILE A 34 -7.35 -3.96 1.77
N ASP A 35 -6.97 -3.98 0.48
CA ASP A 35 -5.76 -4.62 0.00
C ASP A 35 -4.50 -4.01 0.66
N ARG A 36 -3.57 -4.86 1.12
CA ARG A 36 -2.39 -4.42 1.85
C ARG A 36 -1.43 -3.64 0.99
N ARG A 37 -1.29 -4.01 -0.28
CA ARG A 37 -0.43 -3.28 -1.21
C ARG A 37 -0.94 -1.87 -1.42
N ALA A 38 -2.26 -1.68 -1.49
CA ALA A 38 -2.87 -0.36 -1.55
C ALA A 38 -2.54 0.49 -0.30
N ILE A 39 -2.61 -0.09 0.91
CA ILE A 39 -2.24 0.60 2.15
C ILE A 39 -0.77 1.03 2.12
N ILE A 40 0.14 0.10 1.81
CA ILE A 40 1.58 0.38 1.77
C ILE A 40 1.92 1.40 0.68
N ASN A 41 1.35 1.29 -0.52
CA ASN A 41 1.52 2.29 -1.58
C ASN A 41 1.04 3.67 -1.12
N GLY A 42 -0.03 3.75 -0.33
CA GLY A 42 -0.50 5.00 0.30
C GLY A 42 0.51 5.57 1.29
N ILE A 43 1.06 4.74 2.18
CA ILE A 43 2.11 5.15 3.12
C ILE A 43 3.35 5.66 2.37
N LEU A 44 3.80 4.95 1.33
CA LEU A 44 4.94 5.34 0.52
C LEU A 44 4.69 6.64 -0.26
N TYR A 45 3.46 6.84 -0.75
CA TYR A 45 3.06 8.11 -1.34
C TYR A 45 3.20 9.26 -0.36
N VAL A 46 2.65 9.13 0.84
CA VAL A 46 2.77 10.16 1.90
C VAL A 46 4.23 10.39 2.27
N ASN A 47 5.01 9.33 2.45
CA ASN A 47 6.43 9.42 2.78
C ASN A 47 7.24 10.14 1.68
N ARG A 48 6.92 9.90 0.40
CA ARG A 48 7.64 10.50 -0.73
C ARG A 48 7.23 11.94 -1.02
N THR A 49 5.95 12.28 -0.87
CA THR A 49 5.37 13.54 -1.37
C THR A 49 4.91 14.50 -0.27
N GLY A 50 4.75 14.02 0.96
CA GLY A 50 4.12 14.79 2.03
C GLY A 50 2.59 14.91 1.89
N CYS A 51 1.94 14.02 1.14
CA CYS A 51 0.48 14.00 0.93
C CYS A 51 -0.04 15.21 0.12
N GLN A 52 0.56 15.44 -1.04
CA GLN A 52 0.08 16.47 -1.97
C GLN A 52 -1.29 16.07 -2.55
N TRP A 53 -2.13 17.07 -2.83
CA TRP A 53 -3.49 16.83 -3.34
C TRP A 53 -3.51 16.25 -4.76
N ARG A 54 -2.52 16.62 -5.59
CA ARG A 54 -2.25 16.11 -6.93
C ARG A 54 -0.76 16.33 -7.23
N ALA A 55 0.04 15.29 -7.08
CA ALA A 55 1.42 15.25 -7.59
C ALA A 55 1.44 14.96 -9.11
#